data_AF-A0A661INF3-F1
#
_entry.id   AF-A0A661INF3-F1
#
_cell.length_a   1.000
_cell.length_b   1.000
_cell.length_c   1.000
_cell.angle_alpha   90.00
_cell.angle_beta   90.00
_cell.angle_gamma   90.00
#
_symmetry.space_group_name_H-M   'P 1'
#
loop_
_entity.id
_entity.type
_entity.pdbx_description
1 polymer ?
#
loop_
_entity_poly.entity_id
_entity_poly.type
_entity_poly.pdbx_seq_one_letter_code
_entity_poly.pdbx_strand_id
1 'polypeptide(L)'
;SAVTTIKALEGLDVYTMLLSLLPWDKQQLLDTMVPKSIKVPSGSNIEIDYSDYEKPSMSVKIQEVFGLHETPRVLNNTLALQVHLLTPAMTPMQITYDLKSFWENSYAEVRKEVRGRYKRHYWPEDPFEAVATNKTKKHMMRDLKK
;
A
#
# COMPACT_ATOMS: atom_id res chain seq x y z
N SER A 1 -31.39 12.04 20.85
CA SER A 1 -31.41 13.51 20.99
C SER A 1 -31.30 14.15 19.63
N ALA A 2 -32.13 15.15 19.32
CA ALA A 2 -32.04 15.85 18.04
C ALA A 2 -30.71 16.65 17.97
N VAL A 3 -30.12 16.73 16.78
CA VAL A 3 -28.95 17.58 16.52
C VAL A 3 -29.42 19.03 16.42
N THR A 4 -29.04 19.87 17.39
CA THR A 4 -29.52 21.28 17.49
C THR A 4 -28.39 22.31 17.49
N THR A 5 -27.13 21.88 17.37
CA THR A 5 -25.96 22.78 17.34
C THR A 5 -24.99 22.36 16.24
N ILE A 6 -24.17 23.30 15.74
CA ILE A 6 -23.13 23.01 14.71
C ILE A 6 -22.14 21.96 15.24
N LYS A 7 -21.69 22.10 16.49
CA LYS A 7 -20.79 21.13 17.13
C LYS A 7 -21.38 19.72 17.18
N ALA A 8 -22.69 19.59 17.42
CA ALA A 8 -23.35 18.29 17.40
C ALA A 8 -23.50 17.73 15.97
N LEU A 9 -23.59 18.59 14.96
CA LEU A 9 -23.61 18.20 13.55
C LEU A 9 -22.24 17.69 13.08
N GLU A 10 -21.16 18.38 13.45
CA GLU A 10 -19.78 17.99 13.14
C GLU A 10 -19.37 16.66 13.80
N GLY A 11 -19.98 16.32 14.93
CA GLY A 11 -19.72 15.08 15.66
C GLY A 11 -20.48 13.86 15.13
N LEU A 12 -21.24 13.98 14.03
CA LEU A 12 -21.95 12.84 13.45
C LEU A 12 -20.98 11.84 12.83
N ASP A 13 -21.16 10.56 13.17
CA ASP A 13 -20.49 9.45 12.49
C ASP A 13 -21.19 9.16 11.15
N VAL A 14 -20.85 9.99 10.16
CA VAL A 14 -21.41 9.91 8.82
C VAL A 14 -21.09 8.54 8.18
N TYR A 15 -19.95 7.93 8.49
CA TYR A 15 -19.59 6.63 7.95
C TYR A 15 -20.56 5.54 8.40
N THR A 16 -20.81 5.41 9.71
CA THR A 16 -21.75 4.41 10.23
C THR A 16 -23.18 4.69 9.75
N MET A 17 -23.57 5.96 9.64
CA MET A 17 -24.88 6.34 9.12
C MET A 17 -25.05 5.91 7.66
N LEU A 18 -24.08 6.18 6.79
CA LEU A 18 -24.12 5.74 5.39
C LEU A 18 -24.05 4.22 5.27
N LEU A 19 -23.21 3.55 6.06
CA LEU A 19 -23.08 2.10 6.07
C LEU A 19 -24.42 1.43 6.47
N SER A 20 -25.16 2.03 7.41
CA SER A 20 -26.46 1.53 7.86
C SER A 20 -27.55 1.55 6.78
N LEU A 21 -27.35 2.30 5.69
CA LEU A 21 -28.25 2.27 4.52
C LEU A 21 -28.12 0.97 3.73
N LEU A 22 -27.03 0.22 3.92
CA LEU A 22 -26.82 -1.07 3.29
C LEU A 22 -27.35 -2.22 4.17
N PRO A 23 -28.04 -3.21 3.58
CA PRO A 23 -28.31 -4.49 4.24
C PRO A 23 -27.02 -5.15 4.75
N TRP A 24 -27.12 -5.93 5.83
CA TRP A 24 -25.96 -6.51 6.49
C TRP A 24 -25.08 -7.38 5.57
N ASP A 25 -25.69 -8.16 4.67
CA ASP A 25 -24.96 -8.95 3.66
C ASP A 25 -24.14 -8.06 2.71
N LYS A 26 -24.64 -6.87 2.38
CA LYS A 26 -23.93 -5.90 1.54
C LYS A 26 -22.79 -5.21 2.29
N GLN A 27 -22.94 -4.99 3.60
CA GLN A 27 -21.85 -4.48 4.43
C GLN A 27 -20.67 -5.47 4.46
N GLN A 28 -20.95 -6.76 4.69
CA GLN A 28 -19.92 -7.80 4.65
C GLN A 28 -19.26 -7.94 3.27
N LEU A 29 -20.07 -7.85 2.21
CA LEU A 29 -19.56 -7.88 0.86
C LEU A 29 -18.64 -6.68 0.59
N LEU A 30 -19.01 -5.48 1.05
CA LEU A 30 -18.19 -4.28 0.92
C LEU A 30 -16.83 -4.46 1.62
N ASP A 31 -16.81 -4.94 2.86
CA ASP A 31 -15.58 -5.17 3.63
C ASP A 31 -14.64 -6.16 2.94
N THR A 32 -15.19 -7.15 2.25
CA THR A 32 -14.41 -8.18 1.54
C THR A 32 -13.92 -7.69 0.17
N MET A 33 -14.79 -6.99 -0.58
CA MET A 33 -14.52 -6.57 -1.96
C MET A 33 -13.65 -5.32 -2.03
N VAL A 34 -13.78 -4.44 -1.03
CA VAL A 34 -13.20 -3.10 -0.98
C VAL A 34 -12.47 -2.93 0.36
N PRO A 35 -11.38 -3.70 0.60
CA PRO A 35 -10.66 -3.64 1.86
C PRO A 35 -10.04 -2.26 2.06
N LYS A 36 -10.05 -1.75 3.29
CA LYS A 36 -9.46 -0.44 3.63
C LYS A 36 -7.93 -0.41 3.46
N SER A 37 -7.28 -1.56 3.60
CA SER A 37 -5.82 -1.68 3.51
C SER A 37 -5.41 -3.08 3.07
N ILE A 38 -4.19 -3.21 2.55
CA ILE A 38 -3.55 -4.48 2.21
C ILE A 38 -2.28 -4.66 3.02
N LYS A 39 -2.09 -5.87 3.54
CA LYS A 39 -0.83 -6.26 4.17
C LYS A 39 0.21 -6.59 3.10
N VAL A 40 1.33 -5.88 3.10
CA VAL A 40 2.45 -6.11 2.19
C VAL A 40 3.52 -7.04 2.81
N PRO A 41 4.48 -7.59 2.05
CA PRO A 41 5.44 -8.57 2.56
C PRO A 41 6.27 -8.11 3.76
N SER A 42 6.51 -6.80 3.93
CA SER A 42 7.16 -6.26 5.14
C SER A 42 6.36 -6.48 6.43
N GLY A 43 5.07 -6.82 6.32
CA GLY A 43 4.12 -6.94 7.40
C GLY A 43 3.29 -5.67 7.66
N SER A 44 3.61 -4.55 7.00
CA SER A 44 2.83 -3.32 7.13
C SER A 44 1.47 -3.42 6.44
N ASN A 45 0.47 -2.70 6.96
CA ASN A 45 -0.81 -2.49 6.29
C ASN A 45 -0.77 -1.15 5.55
N ILE A 46 -0.96 -1.19 4.24
CA ILE A 46 -0.97 0.00 3.38
C ILE A 46 -2.41 0.32 3.03
N GLU A 47 -2.84 1.56 3.34
CA GLU A 47 -4.17 2.05 3.02
C GLU A 47 -4.38 2.12 1.50
N ILE A 48 -5.61 1.82 1.08
CA ILE A 48 -6.03 1.96 -0.30
C ILE A 48 -6.84 3.25 -0.44
N ASP A 49 -6.41 4.10 -1.36
CA ASP A 49 -7.14 5.30 -1.74
C ASP A 49 -8.14 4.95 -2.85
N TYR A 50 -9.43 5.08 -2.52
CA TYR A 50 -10.56 4.86 -3.42
C TYR A 50 -11.19 6.16 -3.94
N SER A 51 -10.51 7.30 -3.78
CA SER A 51 -11.01 8.61 -4.27
C SER A 51 -11.27 8.61 -5.77
N ASP A 52 -10.47 7.88 -6.54
CA ASP A 52 -10.77 7.45 -7.92
C ASP A 52 -11.16 5.97 -7.88
N TYR A 53 -12.46 5.69 -7.96
CA TYR A 53 -12.99 4.32 -7.87
C TYR A 53 -12.63 3.45 -9.08
N GLU A 54 -12.28 4.04 -10.23
CA GLU A 54 -11.83 3.31 -11.41
C GLU A 54 -10.35 2.92 -11.28
N LYS A 55 -9.58 3.69 -10.50
CA LYS A 55 -8.13 3.52 -10.31
C LYS A 55 -7.77 3.59 -8.83
N PRO A 56 -8.26 2.64 -8.00
CA PRO A 56 -7.88 2.59 -6.61
C PRO A 56 -6.36 2.44 -6.51
N SER A 57 -5.76 3.19 -5.59
CA SER A 57 -4.30 3.30 -5.52
C SER A 57 -3.76 3.00 -4.13
N MET A 58 -2.50 2.61 -4.06
CA MET A 58 -1.78 2.47 -2.80
C MET A 58 -0.41 3.13 -2.91
N SER A 59 -0.01 3.85 -1.87
CA SER A 59 1.30 4.50 -1.76
C SER A 59 2.19 3.71 -0.82
N VAL A 60 3.28 3.15 -1.33
CA VAL A 60 4.13 2.22 -0.56
C VAL A 60 5.62 2.44 -0.84
N LYS A 61 6.44 2.38 0.20
CA LYS A 61 7.90 2.37 0.03
C LYS A 61 8.31 1.10 -0.70
N ILE A 62 9.14 1.25 -1.71
CA ILE A 62 9.60 0.13 -2.55
C ILE A 62 10.19 -1.04 -1.74
N GLN A 63 10.90 -0.75 -0.65
CA GLN A 63 11.50 -1.81 0.18
C GLN A 63 10.48 -2.68 0.93
N GLU A 64 9.23 -2.23 1.05
CA GLU A 64 8.17 -2.96 1.73
C GLU A 64 7.47 -3.99 0.83
N VAL A 65 7.68 -3.87 -0.49
CA VAL A 65 7.08 -4.73 -1.51
C VAL A 65 8.12 -5.58 -2.24
N PHE A 66 9.37 -5.66 -1.75
CA PHE A 66 10.27 -6.72 -2.20
C PHE A 66 9.66 -8.10 -1.91
N GLY A 67 9.87 -9.03 -2.83
CA GLY A 67 9.20 -10.34 -2.81
C GLY A 67 7.69 -10.30 -3.11
N LEU A 68 7.12 -9.15 -3.47
CA LEU A 68 5.76 -9.08 -4.02
C LEU A 68 5.84 -9.17 -5.54
N HIS A 69 5.52 -10.35 -6.07
CA HIS A 69 5.66 -10.63 -7.51
C HIS A 69 4.52 -10.02 -8.32
N GLU A 70 3.29 -10.18 -7.84
CA GLU A 70 2.07 -9.74 -8.53
C GLU A 70 1.51 -8.46 -7.92
N THR A 71 0.90 -7.61 -8.76
CA THR A 71 0.21 -6.41 -8.28
C THR A 71 -1.00 -6.82 -7.41
N PRO A 72 -1.15 -6.27 -6.19
CA PRO A 72 -2.35 -6.49 -5.40
C PRO A 72 -3.61 -6.04 -6.16
N ARG A 73 -4.68 -6.81 -6.02
CA ARG A 73 -5.96 -6.57 -6.69
C ARG A 73 -7.10 -6.57 -5.68
N VAL A 74 -8.12 -5.78 -5.96
CA VAL A 74 -9.37 -5.67 -5.20
C VAL A 74 -10.53 -6.21 -6.05
N LEU A 75 -11.76 -6.15 -5.52
CA LEU A 75 -12.96 -6.65 -6.20
C LEU A 75 -12.82 -8.12 -6.63
N ASN A 76 -12.46 -9.01 -5.70
CA ASN A 76 -12.17 -10.43 -5.98
C ASN A 76 -11.13 -10.65 -7.09
N ASN A 77 -9.99 -9.95 -6.96
CA ASN A 77 -8.84 -10.09 -7.86
C ASN A 77 -9.09 -9.62 -9.31
N THR A 78 -10.13 -8.81 -9.55
CA THR A 78 -10.48 -8.34 -10.90
C THR A 78 -9.88 -6.97 -11.22
N LEU A 79 -9.72 -6.11 -10.22
CA LEU A 79 -9.21 -4.74 -10.39
C LEU A 79 -7.84 -4.59 -9.74
N ALA A 80 -6.80 -4.35 -10.56
CA ALA A 80 -5.45 -4.11 -10.06
C ALA A 80 -5.33 -2.73 -9.42
N LEU A 81 -4.64 -2.66 -8.28
CA LEU A 81 -4.32 -1.38 -7.67
C LEU A 81 -3.25 -0.66 -8.47
N GLN A 82 -3.38 0.66 -8.57
CA GLN A 82 -2.29 1.50 -8.97
C GLN A 82 -1.28 1.62 -7.82
N VAL A 83 -0.06 1.13 -8.02
CA VAL A 83 0.99 1.16 -7.00
C VAL A 83 1.86 2.39 -7.20
N HIS A 84 1.81 3.32 -6.26
CA HIS A 84 2.72 4.47 -6.18
C HIS A 84 3.92 4.04 -5.34
N LEU A 85 5.01 3.70 -6.02
CA LEU A 85 6.26 3.31 -5.38
C LEU A 85 6.99 4.56 -4.91
N LEU A 86 7.31 4.56 -3.62
CA LEU A 86 7.98 5.65 -2.93
C LEU A 86 9.42 5.29 -2.56
N THR A 87 10.27 6.32 -2.49
CA THR A 87 11.60 6.22 -1.86
C THR A 87 11.47 6.03 -0.34
N PRO A 88 12.56 5.70 0.38
CA PRO A 88 12.52 5.64 1.83
C PRO A 88 12.14 6.96 2.52
N ALA A 89 12.29 8.09 1.82
CA ALA A 89 11.91 9.42 2.30
C ALA A 89 10.47 9.81 1.89
N MET A 90 9.62 8.84 1.56
CA MET A 90 8.21 9.03 1.17
C MET A 90 8.01 9.94 -0.04
N THR A 91 9.00 9.98 -0.93
CA THR A 91 8.93 10.76 -2.18
C THR A 91 8.48 9.85 -3.33
N PRO A 92 7.55 10.29 -4.20
CA PRO A 92 7.14 9.53 -5.38
C PRO A 92 8.33 9.21 -6.29
N MET A 93 8.35 8.00 -6.85
CA MET A 93 9.43 7.52 -7.70
C MET A 93 8.92 6.84 -8.97
N GLN A 94 7.96 5.92 -8.84
CA GLN A 94 7.35 5.26 -9.99
C GLN A 94 5.88 4.98 -9.70
N ILE A 95 5.03 5.03 -10.72
CA ILE A 95 3.65 4.56 -10.67
C ILE A 95 3.52 3.36 -11.62
N THR A 96 2.89 2.29 -11.17
CA THR A 96 2.66 1.09 -12.01
C THR A 96 1.33 0.40 -11.69
N TYR A 97 0.74 -0.24 -12.69
CA TYR A 97 -0.36 -1.21 -12.53
C TYR A 97 0.13 -2.66 -12.62
N ASP A 98 1.38 -2.83 -13.05
CA ASP A 98 2.03 -4.11 -13.25
C ASP A 98 3.36 -4.09 -12.50
N LEU A 99 3.31 -4.57 -11.26
CA LEU A 99 4.45 -4.62 -10.38
C LEU A 99 5.51 -5.61 -10.89
N LYS A 100 5.07 -6.71 -11.53
CA LYS A 100 5.94 -7.69 -12.14
C LYS A 100 6.77 -7.08 -13.27
N SER A 101 6.11 -6.42 -14.22
CA SER A 101 6.79 -5.72 -15.31
C SER A 101 7.72 -4.62 -14.80
N PHE A 102 7.37 -3.94 -13.70
CA PHE A 102 8.27 -2.97 -13.06
C PHE A 102 9.56 -3.63 -12.55
N TRP A 103 9.46 -4.77 -11.87
CA TRP A 103 10.64 -5.49 -11.38
C TRP A 103 11.54 -5.98 -12.51
N GLU A 104 10.95 -6.54 -13.56
CA GLU A 104 11.68 -7.10 -14.70
C GLU A 104 12.39 -6.02 -15.53
N ASN A 105 11.76 -4.85 -15.71
CA ASN A 105 12.20 -3.90 -16.74
C ASN A 105 12.67 -2.54 -16.21
N SER A 106 12.21 -2.09 -15.03
CA SER A 106 12.44 -0.71 -14.56
C SER A 106 13.23 -0.62 -13.26
N TYR A 107 13.15 -1.65 -12.40
CA TYR A 107 13.80 -1.64 -11.10
C TYR A 107 15.32 -1.44 -11.17
N ALA A 108 15.98 -2.04 -12.16
CA ALA A 108 17.44 -1.95 -12.29
C ALA A 108 17.93 -0.50 -12.44
N GLU A 109 17.22 0.32 -13.21
CA GLU A 109 17.56 1.74 -13.39
C GLU A 109 17.22 2.56 -12.14
N VAL A 110 16.03 2.35 -11.57
CA VAL A 110 15.62 2.96 -10.30
C VAL A 110 16.66 2.69 -9.21
N ARG A 111 17.12 1.45 -9.09
CA ARG A 111 18.13 1.02 -8.11
C ARG A 111 19.44 1.80 -8.28
N LYS A 112 19.91 2.01 -9.51
CA LYS A 112 21.15 2.77 -9.79
C LYS A 112 21.03 4.20 -9.27
N GLU A 113 19.89 4.86 -9.49
CA GLU A 113 19.65 6.23 -9.04
C GLU A 113 19.57 6.33 -7.51
N VAL A 114 18.73 5.49 -6.89
CA VAL A 114 18.40 5.64 -5.46
C VAL A 114 19.47 5.08 -4.53
N ARG A 115 20.26 4.07 -4.95
CA ARG A 115 21.29 3.47 -4.10
C ARG A 115 22.39 4.46 -3.71
N GLY A 116 22.73 5.40 -4.61
CA GLY A 116 23.70 6.46 -4.33
C GLY A 116 23.20 7.46 -3.28
N ARG A 117 21.91 7.84 -3.37
CA ARG A 117 21.26 8.80 -2.45
C ARG A 117 20.93 8.18 -1.10
N TYR A 118 20.50 6.92 -1.06
CA TYR A 118 20.03 6.22 0.14
C TYR A 118 20.93 5.05 0.57
N LYS A 119 22.23 5.31 0.76
CA LYS A 119 23.27 4.30 1.05
C LYS A 119 23.01 3.38 2.26
N ARG A 120 22.22 3.85 3.24
CA ARG A 120 21.86 3.09 4.47
C ARG A 120 20.71 2.09 4.29
N HIS A 121 20.07 2.08 3.12
CA HIS A 121 18.89 1.26 2.83
C HIS A 121 19.28 0.01 2.02
N TYR A 122 18.41 -0.99 2.07
CA TYR A 122 18.59 -2.26 1.38
C TYR A 122 18.10 -2.13 -0.06
N TRP A 123 18.99 -2.40 -1.02
CA TRP A 123 18.75 -2.28 -2.47
C TRP A 123 19.24 -3.57 -3.14
N PRO A 124 18.44 -4.66 -3.08
CA PRO A 124 18.80 -5.97 -3.61
C PRO A 124 19.07 -5.93 -5.11
N GLU A 125 19.83 -6.90 -5.62
CA GLU A 125 19.96 -7.09 -7.07
C GLU A 125 18.74 -7.83 -7.62
N ASP A 126 18.29 -8.84 -6.88
CA ASP A 126 17.05 -9.56 -7.14
C ASP A 126 15.93 -9.06 -6.21
N PRO A 127 14.94 -8.29 -6.71
CA PRO A 127 13.83 -7.81 -5.91
C PRO A 127 12.78 -8.90 -5.60
N PHE A 128 12.77 -10.02 -6.32
CA PHE A 128 11.78 -11.10 -6.18
C PHE A 128 12.07 -12.01 -4.98
N GLU A 129 13.35 -12.21 -4.67
CA GLU A 129 13.80 -13.05 -3.53
C GLU A 129 14.24 -12.23 -2.32
N ALA A 130 14.14 -10.90 -2.42
CA ALA A 130 14.55 -10.00 -1.37
C ALA A 130 13.56 -9.96 -0.20
N VAL A 131 14.11 -10.03 1.01
CA VAL A 131 13.33 -9.85 2.24
C VAL A 131 12.84 -8.42 2.34
N ALA A 132 11.52 -8.23 2.27
CA ALA A 132 10.90 -6.93 2.49
C ALA A 132 11.13 -6.43 3.91
N THR A 133 11.25 -5.11 4.04
CA THR A 133 11.42 -4.48 5.34
C THR A 133 10.90 -3.06 5.34
N ASN A 134 10.35 -2.61 6.46
CA ASN A 134 10.04 -1.19 6.68
C ASN A 134 11.21 -0.43 7.36
N LYS A 135 12.33 -1.12 7.65
CA LYS A 135 13.48 -0.61 8.41
C LYS A 135 14.71 -0.36 7.52
N THR A 136 15.76 0.22 8.10
CA THR A 136 17.07 0.37 7.43
C THR A 136 17.89 -0.93 7.46
N LYS A 137 18.91 -1.04 6.59
CA LYS A 137 19.76 -2.24 6.46
C LYS A 137 20.43 -2.64 7.78
N LYS A 138 20.84 -1.67 8.59
CA LYS A 138 21.47 -1.92 9.91
C LYS A 138 20.52 -2.63 10.87
N HIS A 139 19.24 -2.23 10.89
CA HIS A 139 18.24 -2.83 11.77
C HIS A 139 17.84 -4.24 11.30
N MET A 140 17.71 -4.43 9.98
CA MET A 140 17.45 -5.75 9.38
C MET A 140 18.53 -6.78 9.76
N MET A 141 19.81 -6.42 9.65
CA MET A 141 20.93 -7.30 10.00
C MET A 141 21.05 -7.60 11.50
N ARG A 142 20.43 -6.80 12.36
CA ARG A 142 20.38 -7.06 13.81
C ARG A 142 19.30 -8.09 14.15
N ASP A 143 18.17 -8.05 13.43
CA ASP A 143 17.05 -8.95 13.64
C ASP A 143 17.35 -10.36 13.10
N LEU A 144 18.19 -10.52 12.08
CA LEU A 144 18.65 -11.82 11.54
C LEU A 144 19.71 -12.55 12.40
N LYS A 145 20.28 -11.86 13.41
CA LYS A 145 21.30 -12.43 14.31
C LYS A 145 20.73 -12.87 15.67
N LYS A 146 19.42 -12.75 15.86
CA LYS A 146 18.68 -13.24 17.01
C LYS A 146 17.95 -14.51 16.63
#